data_AF-A0A2V1AZU8-F1
#
_entry.id   AF-A0A2V1AZU8-F1
#
_cell.length_a   1.000
_cell.length_b   1.000
_cell.length_c   1.000
_cell.angle_alpha   90.00
_cell.angle_beta   90.00
_cell.angle_gamma   90.00
#
_symmetry.space_group_name_H-M   'P 1'
#
loop_
_entity.id
_entity.type
_entity.pdbx_description
1 polymer ?
#
loop_
_entity_poly.entity_id
_entity_poly.type
_entity_poly.pdbx_seq_one_letter_code
_entity_poly.pdbx_strand_id
1 'polypeptide(L)'
;MSSWEDGWLVHFNKKHIPEVNVYPNVSVFNRKIYTFGEKGEVFIKFDYIDDTIASYDEVAYLDTKSCIFRVSQDDYIITVHVGDDYVVVGKLSDRYVQTNGLSKYDVVIRDIKDYNVVPLATLYDPKELKLDDFAECAKSRLGSRFESYINDIRDPSQ
;
A
#
# COMPACT_ATOMS: atom_id res chain seq x y z
N MET A 1 -15.29 23.48 1.00
CA MET A 1 -14.25 22.87 1.84
C MET A 1 -13.28 22.19 0.91
N SER A 2 -11.99 22.42 1.09
CA SER A 2 -10.95 21.65 0.37
C SER A 2 -11.02 20.20 0.85
N SER A 3 -10.99 19.25 -0.08
CA SER A 3 -10.98 17.83 0.27
C SER A 3 -9.63 17.47 0.91
N TRP A 4 -9.54 16.41 1.72
CA TRP A 4 -8.24 15.96 2.22
C TRP A 4 -7.30 15.59 1.06
N GLU A 5 -7.85 15.17 -0.08
CA GLU A 5 -7.09 14.85 -1.29
C GLU A 5 -6.36 16.07 -1.84
N ASP A 6 -6.97 17.26 -1.79
CA ASP A 6 -6.34 18.49 -2.28
C ASP A 6 -5.04 18.82 -1.53
N GLY A 7 -4.91 18.38 -0.28
CA GLY A 7 -3.71 18.54 0.53
C GLY A 7 -2.73 17.39 0.35
N TRP A 8 -3.19 16.15 0.57
CA TRP A 8 -2.31 14.97 0.57
C TRP A 8 -1.91 14.49 -0.82
N LEU A 9 -2.70 14.77 -1.86
CA LEU A 9 -2.53 14.26 -3.22
C LEU A 9 -2.16 15.37 -4.24
N VAL A 10 -1.70 16.53 -3.76
CA VAL A 10 -1.35 17.70 -4.59
C VAL A 10 -0.24 17.44 -5.63
N HIS A 11 0.53 16.38 -5.44
CA HIS A 11 1.64 15.96 -6.32
C HIS A 11 1.50 14.51 -6.80
N PHE A 12 0.26 14.02 -6.85
CA PHE A 12 -0.04 12.61 -7.06
C PHE A 12 -0.88 12.42 -8.33
N ASN A 13 -0.34 11.66 -9.28
CA ASN A 13 -1.10 11.24 -10.45
C ASN A 13 -1.75 9.88 -10.19
N LYS A 14 -3.08 9.82 -10.25
CA LYS A 14 -3.83 8.61 -9.88
C LYS A 14 -3.82 7.58 -11.00
N LYS A 15 -3.20 6.42 -10.75
CA LYS A 15 -3.45 5.17 -11.48
C LYS A 15 -4.44 4.31 -10.72
N HIS A 16 -5.68 4.25 -11.21
CA HIS A 16 -6.74 3.46 -10.60
C HIS A 16 -6.43 1.96 -10.65
N ILE A 17 -6.76 1.28 -9.56
CA ILE A 17 -6.60 -0.17 -9.42
C ILE A 17 -7.99 -0.81 -9.52
N PRO A 18 -8.24 -1.66 -10.53
CA PRO A 18 -9.55 -2.27 -10.69
C PRO A 18 -9.80 -3.29 -9.56
N GLU A 19 -11.04 -3.33 -9.07
CA GLU A 19 -11.48 -4.31 -8.08
C GLU A 19 -11.77 -5.66 -8.76
N VAL A 20 -10.71 -6.38 -9.11
CA VAL A 20 -10.78 -7.72 -9.71
C VAL A 20 -10.21 -8.76 -8.74
N ASN A 21 -10.84 -9.93 -8.68
CA ASN A 21 -10.29 -11.05 -7.94
C ASN A 21 -9.03 -11.53 -8.66
N VAL A 22 -7.87 -11.39 -8.01
CA VAL A 22 -6.55 -11.71 -8.58
C VAL A 22 -6.12 -13.14 -8.28
N TYR A 23 -6.89 -13.91 -7.51
CA TYR A 23 -6.64 -15.35 -7.36
C TYR A 23 -6.79 -16.07 -8.72
N PRO A 24 -5.89 -17.01 -9.11
CA PRO A 24 -4.79 -17.61 -8.35
C PRO A 24 -3.41 -16.94 -8.57
N ASN A 25 -3.33 -15.74 -9.13
CA ASN A 25 -2.06 -15.07 -9.48
C ASN A 25 -1.33 -14.44 -8.28
N VAL A 26 -1.74 -14.82 -7.07
CA VAL A 26 -1.24 -14.31 -5.81
C VAL A 26 0.08 -14.99 -5.48
N SER A 27 1.09 -14.20 -5.10
CA SER A 27 2.40 -14.73 -4.71
C SER A 27 2.77 -14.33 -3.28
N VAL A 28 3.62 -15.13 -2.64
CA VAL A 28 4.18 -14.78 -1.33
C VAL A 28 5.06 -13.51 -1.42
N PHE A 29 5.66 -13.27 -2.59
CA PHE A 29 6.50 -12.11 -2.89
C PHE A 29 5.74 -10.78 -2.87
N ASN A 30 4.44 -10.79 -3.14
CA ASN A 30 3.61 -9.57 -3.12
C ASN A 30 2.48 -9.62 -2.09
N ARG A 31 2.49 -10.59 -1.15
CA ARG A 31 1.41 -10.80 -0.15
C ARG A 31 0.89 -9.53 0.53
N LYS A 32 1.78 -8.56 0.80
CA LYS A 32 1.48 -7.29 1.47
C LYS A 32 0.55 -6.35 0.69
N ILE A 33 0.44 -6.50 -0.63
CA ILE A 33 -0.44 -5.65 -1.45
C ILE A 33 -1.86 -6.22 -1.57
N TYR A 34 -2.10 -7.40 -1.01
CA TYR A 34 -3.37 -8.09 -1.18
C TYR A 34 -4.27 -7.99 0.06
N THR A 35 -5.57 -7.93 -0.22
CA THR A 35 -6.66 -8.10 0.73
C THR A 35 -7.27 -9.48 0.51
N PHE A 36 -7.36 -10.27 1.57
CA PHE A 36 -7.99 -11.59 1.55
C PHE A 36 -9.40 -11.40 2.10
N GLY A 37 -10.40 -11.63 1.23
CA GLY A 37 -11.81 -11.50 1.57
C GLY A 37 -12.44 -12.83 1.93
N GLU A 38 -13.72 -12.79 2.26
CA GLU A 38 -14.49 -14.01 2.52
C GLU A 38 -14.58 -14.89 1.26
N LYS A 39 -14.78 -16.20 1.43
CA LYS A 39 -15.06 -17.16 0.34
C LYS A 39 -13.94 -17.29 -0.73
N GLY A 40 -12.68 -17.10 -0.36
CA GLY A 40 -11.57 -17.37 -1.28
C GLY A 40 -11.18 -16.19 -2.17
N GLU A 41 -11.78 -15.01 -1.97
CA GLU A 41 -11.52 -13.86 -2.83
C GLU A 41 -10.24 -13.13 -2.44
N VAL A 42 -9.44 -12.72 -3.43
CA VAL A 42 -8.22 -11.95 -3.17
C VAL A 42 -8.19 -10.73 -4.09
N PHE A 43 -8.00 -9.54 -3.52
CA PHE A 43 -7.97 -8.28 -4.27
C PHE A 43 -6.70 -7.51 -3.94
N ILE A 44 -6.39 -6.50 -4.73
CA ILE A 44 -5.34 -5.54 -4.40
C ILE A 44 -5.91 -4.52 -3.42
N LYS A 45 -5.15 -4.17 -2.38
CA LYS A 45 -5.62 -3.35 -1.25
C LYS A 45 -5.80 -1.85 -1.55
N PHE A 46 -5.55 -1.42 -2.78
CA PHE A 46 -5.52 -0.02 -3.18
C PHE A 46 -6.69 0.31 -4.07
N ASP A 47 -7.26 1.52 -3.93
CA ASP A 47 -8.19 2.12 -4.91
C ASP A 47 -7.41 2.74 -6.08
N TYR A 48 -6.30 3.39 -5.75
CA TYR A 48 -5.36 3.97 -6.69
C TYR A 48 -3.97 4.06 -6.08
N ILE A 49 -2.97 4.02 -6.96
CA ILE A 49 -1.56 4.23 -6.65
C ILE A 49 -1.01 5.38 -7.49
N ASP A 50 0.15 5.90 -7.12
CA ASP A 50 0.84 6.91 -7.93
C ASP A 50 1.28 6.28 -9.26
N ASP A 51 1.07 6.98 -10.37
CA ASP A 51 1.34 6.46 -11.71
C ASP A 51 2.83 6.31 -12.04
N THR A 52 3.71 6.91 -11.25
CA THR A 52 5.16 6.71 -11.32
C THR A 52 5.54 5.25 -11.03
N ILE A 53 4.68 4.51 -10.32
CA ILE A 53 4.91 3.12 -9.96
C ILE A 53 4.52 2.20 -11.13
N ALA A 54 5.52 1.55 -11.73
CA ALA A 54 5.33 0.81 -12.96
C ALA A 54 4.77 -0.61 -12.73
N SER A 55 5.07 -1.24 -11.59
CA SER A 55 4.73 -2.64 -11.31
C SER A 55 4.26 -2.90 -9.88
N TYR A 56 3.63 -4.06 -9.66
CA TYR A 56 3.21 -4.49 -8.31
C TYR A 56 4.39 -4.91 -7.42
N ASP A 57 5.51 -5.30 -8.00
CA ASP A 57 6.74 -5.58 -7.24
C ASP A 57 7.29 -4.29 -6.62
N GLU A 58 7.24 -3.17 -7.36
CA GLU A 58 7.58 -1.84 -6.84
C GLU A 58 6.62 -1.39 -5.74
N VAL A 59 5.32 -1.62 -5.90
CA VAL A 59 4.34 -1.36 -4.82
C VAL A 59 4.70 -2.16 -3.58
N ALA A 60 4.99 -3.45 -3.71
CA ALA A 60 5.34 -4.30 -2.58
C ALA A 60 6.67 -3.90 -1.91
N TYR A 61 7.63 -3.40 -2.70
CA TYR A 61 8.88 -2.81 -2.22
C TYR A 61 8.62 -1.54 -1.39
N LEU A 62 7.89 -0.57 -1.97
CA LEU A 62 7.55 0.69 -1.30
C LEU A 62 6.73 0.46 -0.03
N ASP A 63 5.73 -0.42 -0.10
CA ASP A 63 4.87 -0.78 1.03
C ASP A 63 5.63 -1.43 2.18
N THR A 64 6.81 -2.02 1.93
CA THR A 64 7.67 -2.59 2.97
C THR A 64 8.25 -1.52 3.90
N LYS A 65 8.42 -0.29 3.39
CA LYS A 65 8.97 0.86 4.13
C LYS A 65 7.90 1.86 4.56
N SER A 66 6.62 1.47 4.44
CA SER A 66 5.51 2.40 4.51
C SER A 66 4.81 2.45 5.86
N CYS A 67 4.03 3.51 6.05
CA CYS A 67 3.09 3.71 7.14
C CYS A 67 1.68 3.95 6.58
N ILE A 68 0.67 3.43 7.28
CA ILE A 68 -0.74 3.74 7.01
C ILE A 68 -1.10 5.02 7.78
N PHE A 69 -1.53 6.05 7.06
CA PHE A 69 -2.07 7.27 7.66
C PHE A 69 -3.58 7.31 7.47
N ARG A 70 -4.30 7.64 8.53
CA ARG A 70 -5.71 8.03 8.46
C ARG A 70 -5.78 9.53 8.18
N VAL A 71 -6.45 9.92 7.10
CA VAL A 71 -6.49 11.32 6.63
C VAL A 71 -7.90 11.90 6.61
N SER A 72 -8.91 11.06 6.76
CA SER A 72 -10.29 11.46 7.02
C SER A 72 -10.96 10.44 7.97
N GLN A 73 -12.27 10.55 8.19
CA GLN A 73 -13.01 9.53 8.94
C GLN A 73 -12.88 8.14 8.29
N ASP A 74 -12.95 8.07 6.97
CA ASP A 74 -13.04 6.80 6.23
C ASP A 74 -11.84 6.55 5.32
N ASP A 75 -11.01 7.57 5.08
CA ASP A 75 -9.90 7.49 4.13
C ASP A 75 -8.56 7.20 4.78
N TYR A 76 -7.84 6.24 4.19
CA TYR A 76 -6.51 5.84 4.60
C TYR A 76 -5.57 5.82 3.39
N ILE A 77 -4.35 6.31 3.59
CA ILE A 77 -3.31 6.33 2.58
C ILE A 77 -2.06 5.59 3.06
N ILE A 78 -1.30 5.06 2.11
CA ILE A 78 0.03 4.52 2.33
C ILE A 78 1.05 5.62 2.05
N THR A 79 1.91 5.89 3.02
CA THR A 79 2.98 6.89 2.92
C THR A 79 4.34 6.25 3.12
N VAL A 80 5.35 6.78 2.44
CA VAL A 80 6.77 6.48 2.69
C VAL A 80 7.45 7.79 3.04
N HIS A 81 8.52 7.76 3.85
CA HIS A 81 9.26 8.96 4.20
C HIS A 81 10.77 8.74 4.16
N VAL A 82 11.50 9.81 3.86
CA VAL A 82 12.96 9.88 3.96
C VAL A 82 13.30 11.22 4.60
N GLY A 83 13.88 11.18 5.80
CA GLY A 83 14.01 12.40 6.61
C GLY A 83 12.63 12.95 6.96
N ASP A 84 12.45 14.25 6.69
CA ASP A 84 11.22 15.00 6.96
C ASP A 84 10.24 15.01 5.77
N ASP A 85 10.64 14.44 4.63
CA ASP A 85 9.84 14.43 3.39
C ASP A 85 8.97 13.18 3.33
N TYR A 86 7.69 13.38 3.04
CA TYR A 86 6.68 12.33 2.92
C TYR A 86 6.15 12.26 1.49
N VAL A 87 5.93 11.04 1.01
CA VAL A 87 5.29 10.77 -0.29
C VAL A 87 4.11 9.85 -0.09
N VAL A 88 3.05 10.06 -0.88
CA VAL A 88 1.90 9.16 -0.91
C VAL A 88 2.11 8.11 -1.99
N VAL A 89 2.01 6.83 -1.63
CA VAL A 89 2.10 5.69 -2.56
C VAL A 89 0.74 5.39 -3.18
N GLY A 90 -0.33 5.51 -2.39
CA GLY A 90 -1.69 5.23 -2.84
C GLY A 90 -2.72 5.32 -1.73
N LYS A 91 -3.98 5.34 -2.12
CA LYS A 91 -5.13 5.25 -1.21
C LYS A 91 -5.54 3.80 -1.05
N LEU A 92 -5.77 3.38 0.19
CA LEU A 92 -6.31 2.07 0.50
C LEU A 92 -7.78 1.99 0.09
N SER A 93 -8.19 0.83 -0.41
CA SER A 93 -9.59 0.61 -0.79
C SER A 93 -10.49 0.47 0.43
N ASP A 94 -11.74 0.92 0.29
CA ASP A 94 -12.77 0.76 1.32
C ASP A 94 -12.90 -0.70 1.74
N ARG A 95 -12.79 -1.61 0.77
CA ARG A 95 -12.78 -3.05 1.02
C ARG A 95 -11.64 -3.48 1.95
N TYR A 96 -10.41 -3.03 1.69
CA TYR A 96 -9.29 -3.32 2.59
C TYR A 96 -9.51 -2.75 3.99
N VAL A 97 -9.98 -1.51 4.08
CA VAL A 97 -10.29 -0.82 5.34
C VAL A 97 -11.32 -1.61 6.16
N GLN A 98 -12.40 -2.07 5.51
CA GLN A 98 -13.48 -2.83 6.16
C GLN A 98 -13.05 -4.24 6.55
N THR A 99 -12.45 -5.01 5.63
CA THR A 99 -12.00 -6.39 5.87
C THR A 99 -11.02 -6.46 7.03
N ASN A 100 -10.10 -5.50 7.13
CA ASN A 100 -9.09 -5.48 8.19
C ASN A 100 -9.54 -4.67 9.42
N GLY A 101 -10.77 -4.14 9.41
CA GLY A 101 -11.34 -3.37 10.50
C GLY A 101 -10.49 -2.17 10.91
N LEU A 102 -9.88 -1.46 9.95
CA LEU A 102 -8.96 -0.37 10.27
C LEU A 102 -9.62 0.76 11.07
N SER A 103 -10.91 1.00 10.83
CA SER A 103 -11.72 1.98 11.58
C SER A 103 -11.97 1.61 13.04
N LYS A 104 -11.70 0.36 13.46
CA LYS A 104 -11.86 -0.08 14.85
C LYS A 104 -10.69 0.34 15.74
N TYR A 105 -9.55 0.68 15.14
CA TYR A 105 -8.40 1.18 15.87
C TYR A 105 -8.57 2.69 16.10
N ASP A 106 -8.23 3.17 17.30
CA ASP A 106 -8.27 4.60 17.63
C ASP A 106 -7.06 5.32 16.99
N VAL A 107 -7.10 5.44 15.67
CA VAL A 107 -6.04 6.09 14.88
C VAL A 107 -6.40 7.56 14.69
N VAL A 108 -5.49 8.42 15.15
CA VAL A 108 -5.56 9.88 14.98
C VAL A 108 -5.58 10.24 13.49
N ILE A 109 -6.52 11.09 13.10
CA ILE A 109 -6.56 11.69 11.75
C ILE A 109 -5.40 12.68 11.63
N ARG A 110 -4.53 12.48 10.64
CA ARG A 110 -3.34 13.31 10.39
C ARG A 110 -3.70 14.57 9.61
N ASP A 111 -3.25 15.73 10.10
CA ASP A 111 -3.35 17.00 9.37
C ASP A 111 -2.15 17.14 8.44
N ILE A 112 -2.39 17.48 7.17
CA ILE A 112 -1.36 17.70 6.16
C ILE A 112 -0.34 18.77 6.57
N LYS A 113 -0.76 19.76 7.36
CA LYS A 113 0.09 20.89 7.78
C LYS A 113 1.29 20.47 8.64
N ASP A 114 1.22 19.28 9.23
CA ASP A 114 2.29 18.73 10.07
C ASP A 114 3.37 18.00 9.24
N TYR A 115 3.22 17.91 7.92
CA TYR A 115 4.05 17.10 7.05
C TYR A 115 4.51 17.88 5.80
N ASN A 116 5.77 17.66 5.40
CA ASN A 116 6.25 18.12 4.10
C ASN A 116 5.95 17.05 3.04
N VAL A 117 4.84 17.19 2.32
CA VAL A 117 4.45 16.22 1.28
C VAL A 117 5.03 16.64 -0.07
N VAL A 118 5.79 15.74 -0.68
CA VAL A 118 6.51 15.96 -1.94
C VAL A 118 6.07 14.94 -3.01
N PRO A 119 6.34 15.19 -4.31
CA PRO A 119 6.10 14.18 -5.35
C PRO A 119 6.89 12.91 -5.10
N LEU A 120 6.34 11.73 -5.44
CA LEU A 120 7.01 10.44 -5.27
C LEU A 120 8.39 10.40 -5.94
N ALA A 121 8.50 11.01 -7.13
CA ALA A 121 9.75 11.12 -7.89
C ALA A 121 10.91 11.79 -7.14
N THR A 122 10.63 12.51 -6.03
CA THR A 122 11.66 13.14 -5.18
C THR A 122 12.42 12.12 -4.35
N LEU A 123 11.74 11.04 -3.92
CA LEU A 123 12.29 10.03 -3.01
C LEU A 123 12.50 8.68 -3.70
N TYR A 124 12.03 8.55 -4.94
CA TYR A 124 11.93 7.29 -5.64
C TYR A 124 12.13 7.48 -7.14
N ASP A 125 13.23 6.97 -7.68
CA ASP A 125 13.44 6.80 -9.13
C ASP A 125 13.37 5.30 -9.48
N PRO A 126 12.33 4.85 -10.24
CA PRO A 126 12.24 3.48 -10.71
C PRO A 126 13.48 2.98 -11.45
N LYS A 127 14.25 3.87 -12.09
CA LYS A 127 15.46 3.50 -12.86
C LYS A 127 16.65 3.15 -11.98
N GLU A 128 16.65 3.60 -10.72
CA GLU A 128 17.72 3.32 -9.77
C GLU A 128 17.51 1.98 -9.02
N LEU A 129 16.31 1.40 -9.11
CA LEU A 129 16.01 0.12 -8.49
C LEU A 129 16.80 -1.02 -9.12
N LYS A 130 17.39 -1.85 -8.27
CA LYS A 130 18.15 -3.04 -8.65
C LYS A 130 17.39 -4.29 -8.24
N LEU A 131 17.71 -5.40 -8.90
CA LEU A 131 17.18 -6.72 -8.55
C LEU A 131 17.37 -7.04 -7.05
N ASP A 132 18.54 -6.67 -6.51
CA ASP A 132 18.89 -6.94 -5.11
C ASP A 132 17.96 -6.22 -4.13
N ASP A 133 17.47 -5.01 -4.45
CA ASP A 133 16.50 -4.28 -3.62
C ASP A 133 15.22 -5.09 -3.40
N PHE A 134 14.71 -5.71 -4.47
CA PHE A 134 13.53 -6.56 -4.43
C PHE A 134 13.82 -7.88 -3.72
N ALA A 135 14.96 -8.50 -4.03
CA ALA A 135 15.34 -9.80 -3.48
C ALA A 135 15.55 -9.74 -1.96
N GLU A 136 16.22 -8.69 -1.46
CA GLU A 136 16.43 -8.47 -0.04
C GLU A 136 15.12 -8.20 0.70
N CYS A 137 14.26 -7.31 0.16
CA CYS A 137 12.96 -7.02 0.75
C CYS A 137 12.07 -8.27 0.81
N ALA A 138 12.03 -9.04 -0.28
CA ALA A 138 11.32 -10.30 -0.34
C ALA A 138 11.88 -11.30 0.68
N LYS A 139 13.20 -11.52 0.70
CA LYS A 139 13.86 -12.47 1.59
C LYS A 139 13.60 -12.13 3.06
N SER A 140 13.76 -10.86 3.45
CA SER A 140 13.50 -10.41 4.81
C SER A 140 12.05 -10.68 5.23
N ARG A 141 11.09 -10.42 4.34
CA ARG A 141 9.67 -10.67 4.60
C ARG A 141 9.38 -12.16 4.72
N LEU A 142 9.83 -12.96 3.75
CA LEU A 142 9.58 -14.40 3.72
C LEU A 142 10.22 -15.09 4.92
N GLY A 143 11.47 -14.77 5.26
CA GLY A 143 12.18 -15.39 6.37
C GLY A 143 11.48 -15.27 7.72
N SER A 144 10.68 -14.21 7.94
CA SER A 144 9.98 -13.98 9.21
C SER A 144 8.60 -14.65 9.31
N ARG A 145 7.89 -14.88 8.20
CA ARG A 145 6.46 -15.22 8.20
C ARG A 145 6.02 -16.14 7.06
N PHE A 146 6.94 -16.87 6.43
CA PHE A 146 6.66 -17.70 5.25
C PHE A 146 5.45 -18.62 5.42
N GLU A 147 5.40 -19.39 6.52
CA GLU A 147 4.33 -20.37 6.77
C GLU A 147 2.95 -19.72 6.89
N SER A 148 2.85 -18.58 7.59
CA SER A 148 1.60 -17.82 7.68
C SER A 148 1.17 -17.33 6.30
N TYR A 149 2.08 -16.73 5.52
CA TYR A 149 1.73 -16.20 4.21
C TYR A 149 1.31 -17.28 3.21
N ILE A 150 1.99 -18.44 3.20
CA ILE A 150 1.62 -19.52 2.29
C ILE A 150 0.29 -20.15 2.70
N ASN A 151 -0.02 -20.20 4.00
CA ASN A 151 -1.31 -20.70 4.48
C ASN A 151 -2.44 -19.77 4.07
N ASP A 152 -2.31 -18.45 4.24
CA ASP A 152 -3.30 -17.47 3.77
C ASP A 152 -3.57 -17.61 2.26
N ILE A 153 -2.53 -17.90 1.48
CA ILE A 153 -2.65 -18.05 0.01
C ILE A 153 -3.34 -19.37 -0.37
N ARG A 154 -3.03 -20.45 0.34
CA ARG A 154 -3.61 -21.79 0.09
C ARG A 154 -5.04 -21.90 0.59
N ASP A 155 -5.34 -21.22 1.69
CA ASP A 155 -6.63 -21.20 2.35
C ASP A 155 -7.00 -19.77 2.71
N PRO A 156 -7.54 -18.99 1.75
CA PRO A 156 -7.93 -17.59 1.97
C PRO A 156 -9.13 -17.45 2.93
N SER A 157 -9.65 -18.55 3.47
CA SER A 157 -10.87 -18.57 4.29
C SER A 157 -10.63 -18.55 5.80
N GLN A 158 -9.36 -18.46 6.24
CA GLN A 158 -8.97 -18.19 7.64
C GLN A 158 -8.95 -16.68 7.94
#